data_AF-A0A0S8KRX3-F1
#
_entry.id   AF-A0A0S8KRX3-F1
#
_cell.length_a   1.000
_cell.length_b   1.000
_cell.length_c   1.000
_cell.angle_alpha   90.00
_cell.angle_beta   90.00
_cell.angle_gamma   90.00
#
_symmetry.space_group_name_H-M   'P 1'
#
loop_
_entity.id
_entity.type
_entity.pdbx_description
1 polymer ?
#
loop_
_entity_poly.entity_id
_entity_poly.type
_entity_poly.pdbx_seq_one_letter_code
_entity_poly.pdbx_strand_id
1 'polypeptide(L)'
;MFKVLLVNIGLLCILELALFPQAVSNEEIKRRVELYKTDPRGPYKEIRWFCKDGSIIPPEERCPEPGGVQRARYKDEVHNLSLSNHVYLGQILSTTPLPDFWDGENHHSRLKQYQLEKYLRAVDDGWILKKAQYYRGAFQAEDEEAWGIDFYNWLLADDQRIEKQFFLIRQSLRDLPHAGDHNLTQHIRTVSKVISDQYPAFLYLRVKIHGQPDITDLEKVELFRENNEDKLDEDLTIKLDELIGDMKKLYKPVDLSSLTKYLNHLPEGSEIKKSVAGFISEYGRDPSTGNRINALSRMIFELREGILSVRSPEARLAVLDISIVLEEVLMRAQSGLEMNDIKAFLENIHDLGLAATGCGYLETWEWESISATLEISEGPEASLNELMQFFASGRSLTDWGIGMFRANYRDVIELYSGFEESAGGFLDEKVRSSLLLHVGISVSKLGDFLSAHMPASNKVMGVRGQSTARGLNPGYAKGELVLVAGQTGNVTVERDKIYIFDRPPYDLQPVAGIATVTEGNPVSHIQLLARNLGI
;
A
#
# COMPACT_ATOMS: atom_id res chain seq x y z
N MET A 1 -17.25 -59.37 35.60
CA MET A 1 -17.56 -57.96 35.95
C MET A 1 -16.42 -56.98 35.59
N PHE A 2 -15.55 -57.28 34.61
CA PHE A 2 -14.37 -56.46 34.28
C PHE A 2 -14.13 -56.27 32.77
N LYS A 3 -15.14 -56.52 31.92
CA LYS A 3 -15.06 -56.32 30.47
C LYS A 3 -16.07 -55.33 29.90
N VAL A 4 -16.99 -54.83 30.73
CA VAL A 4 -18.03 -53.86 30.31
C VAL A 4 -17.66 -52.42 30.70
N LEU A 5 -16.62 -52.22 31.52
CA LEU A 5 -16.22 -50.88 31.98
C LEU A 5 -15.16 -50.21 31.07
N LEU A 6 -14.45 -50.96 30.23
CA LEU A 6 -13.41 -50.42 29.33
C LEU A 6 -13.97 -49.89 28.01
N VAL A 7 -15.18 -50.28 27.61
CA VAL A 7 -15.81 -49.81 26.37
C VAL A 7 -16.49 -48.44 26.56
N ASN A 8 -16.81 -48.06 27.80
CA ASN A 8 -17.43 -46.76 28.09
C ASN A 8 -16.43 -45.63 28.37
N ILE A 9 -15.13 -45.93 28.53
CA ILE A 9 -14.09 -44.88 28.66
C ILE A 9 -13.47 -44.55 27.29
N GLY A 10 -13.43 -45.51 26.35
CA GLY A 10 -12.95 -45.27 24.98
C GLY A 10 -13.91 -44.48 24.08
N LEU A 11 -15.19 -44.37 24.46
CA LEU A 11 -16.20 -43.65 23.67
C LEU A 11 -16.41 -42.19 24.12
N LEU A 12 -15.82 -41.78 25.25
CA LEU A 12 -15.92 -40.39 25.73
C LEU A 12 -14.77 -39.49 25.25
N CYS A 13 -13.77 -40.03 24.55
CA CYS A 13 -12.59 -39.29 24.08
C CYS A 13 -12.60 -38.96 22.57
N ILE A 14 -13.72 -39.11 21.86
CA ILE A 14 -13.82 -38.87 20.39
C ILE A 14 -14.71 -37.65 20.05
N LEU A 15 -15.17 -36.88 21.03
CA LEU A 15 -16.04 -35.71 20.80
C LEU A 15 -15.47 -34.40 21.37
N GLU A 16 -14.16 -34.21 21.21
CA GLU A 16 -13.57 -32.86 21.08
C GLU A 16 -13.06 -32.69 19.64
N LEU A 17 -13.90 -33.02 18.65
CA LEU A 17 -13.79 -32.35 17.37
C LEU A 17 -14.13 -30.89 17.68
N ALA A 18 -13.12 -30.03 17.69
CA ALA A 18 -13.31 -28.59 17.69
C ALA A 18 -14.39 -28.29 16.62
N LEU A 19 -15.58 -27.93 17.08
CA LEU A 19 -16.65 -27.42 16.24
C LEU A 19 -16.17 -26.07 15.74
N PHE A 20 -15.32 -26.09 14.71
CA PHE A 20 -14.99 -24.86 13.99
C PHE A 20 -16.32 -24.33 13.45
N PRO A 21 -16.72 -23.11 13.83
CA PRO A 21 -17.96 -22.54 13.36
C PRO A 21 -17.96 -22.58 11.83
N GLN A 22 -19.06 -23.05 11.24
CA GLN A 22 -19.19 -23.20 9.80
C GLN A 22 -18.90 -21.86 9.12
N ALA A 23 -17.98 -21.87 8.15
CA ALA A 23 -17.61 -20.66 7.41
C ALA A 23 -18.86 -19.99 6.81
N VAL A 24 -18.99 -18.70 7.05
CA VAL A 24 -20.05 -17.87 6.49
C VAL A 24 -19.77 -17.67 5.00
N SER A 25 -20.78 -17.79 4.14
CA SER A 25 -20.61 -17.60 2.70
C SER A 25 -20.33 -16.13 2.36
N ASN A 26 -19.61 -15.90 1.27
CA ASN A 26 -19.29 -14.55 0.79
C ASN A 26 -20.55 -13.70 0.53
N GLU A 27 -21.63 -14.30 0.04
CA GLU A 27 -22.92 -13.63 -0.18
C GLU A 27 -23.53 -13.10 1.12
N GLU A 28 -23.42 -13.88 2.21
CA GLU A 28 -23.91 -13.47 3.52
C GLU A 28 -23.01 -12.41 4.15
N ILE A 29 -21.69 -12.51 3.99
CA ILE A 29 -20.75 -11.46 4.42
C ILE A 29 -21.07 -10.15 3.69
N LYS A 30 -21.26 -10.21 2.37
CA LYS A 30 -21.65 -9.04 1.55
C LYS A 30 -22.94 -8.41 2.05
N ARG A 31 -23.97 -9.22 2.35
CA ARG A 31 -25.23 -8.72 2.92
C ARG A 31 -25.03 -8.00 4.25
N ARG A 32 -24.16 -8.53 5.13
CA ARG A 32 -23.83 -7.90 6.42
C ARG A 32 -23.05 -6.60 6.25
N VAL A 33 -22.07 -6.56 5.34
CA VAL A 33 -21.31 -5.34 5.01
C VAL A 33 -22.25 -4.23 4.56
N GLU A 34 -23.17 -4.50 3.64
CA GLU A 34 -24.16 -3.51 3.18
C GLU A 34 -25.10 -3.05 4.31
N LEU A 35 -25.47 -3.94 5.23
CA LEU A 35 -26.22 -3.55 6.42
C LEU A 35 -25.40 -2.59 7.31
N TYR A 36 -24.14 -2.89 7.58
CA TYR A 36 -23.28 -2.04 8.42
C TYR A 36 -23.04 -0.65 7.82
N LYS A 37 -22.90 -0.54 6.49
CA LYS A 37 -22.80 0.76 5.80
C LYS A 37 -23.97 1.71 6.12
N THR A 38 -25.16 1.16 6.39
CA THR A 38 -26.38 1.93 6.67
C THR A 38 -26.75 2.04 8.16
N ASP A 39 -26.16 1.20 9.01
CA ASP A 39 -26.44 1.16 10.44
C ASP A 39 -25.75 2.33 11.17
N PRO A 40 -26.45 3.09 12.04
CA PRO A 40 -25.85 4.20 12.79
C PRO A 40 -24.69 3.80 13.70
N ARG A 41 -24.56 2.51 14.05
CA ARG A 41 -23.44 1.94 14.83
C ARG A 41 -22.56 1.02 13.98
N GLY A 42 -22.89 0.78 12.71
CA GLY A 42 -22.08 -0.04 11.80
C GLY A 42 -21.85 -1.46 12.35
N PRO A 43 -20.59 -1.93 12.48
CA PRO A 43 -20.26 -3.24 13.04
C PRO A 43 -20.34 -3.28 14.59
N TYR A 44 -20.67 -2.17 15.24
CA TYR A 44 -20.64 -2.03 16.70
C TYR A 44 -22.01 -2.22 17.34
N LYS A 45 -22.00 -2.74 18.58
CA LYS A 45 -23.20 -3.05 19.37
C LYS A 45 -23.51 -1.94 20.37
N GLU A 46 -22.60 -1.72 21.31
CA GLU A 46 -22.73 -0.75 22.41
C GLU A 46 -21.35 -0.39 22.98
N ILE A 47 -21.27 0.72 23.72
CA ILE A 47 -20.05 1.14 24.41
C ILE A 47 -19.95 0.41 25.74
N ARG A 48 -18.75 -0.06 26.09
CA ARG A 48 -18.44 -0.71 27.36
C ARG A 48 -17.08 -0.26 27.87
N TRP A 49 -16.87 -0.41 29.17
CA TRP A 49 -15.54 -0.37 29.76
C TRP A 49 -14.89 -1.73 29.66
N PHE A 50 -13.64 -1.76 29.20
CA PHE A 50 -12.77 -2.93 29.18
C PHE A 50 -11.70 -2.73 30.26
N CYS A 51 -11.86 -3.43 31.38
CA CYS A 51 -11.04 -3.26 32.56
C CYS A 51 -9.79 -4.16 32.53
N LYS A 52 -8.75 -3.79 33.28
CA LYS A 52 -7.47 -4.54 33.33
C LYS A 52 -7.60 -5.94 33.89
N ASP A 53 -8.58 -6.19 34.74
CA ASP A 53 -8.91 -7.51 35.29
C ASP A 53 -9.64 -8.42 34.29
N GLY A 54 -9.88 -7.93 33.06
CA GLY A 54 -10.61 -8.64 32.00
C GLY A 54 -12.13 -8.50 32.09
N SER A 55 -12.65 -7.79 33.10
CA SER A 55 -14.09 -7.53 33.20
C SER A 55 -14.56 -6.53 32.14
N ILE A 56 -15.79 -6.74 31.64
CA ILE A 56 -16.45 -5.84 30.70
C ILE A 56 -17.72 -5.32 31.37
N ILE A 57 -17.74 -4.03 31.71
CA ILE A 57 -18.82 -3.42 32.50
C ILE A 57 -19.54 -2.31 31.71
N PRO A 58 -20.79 -1.97 32.08
CA PRO A 58 -21.53 -0.85 31.49
C PRO A 58 -20.76 0.49 31.57
N PRO A 59 -20.96 1.41 30.62
CA PRO A 59 -20.27 2.70 30.60
C PRO A 59 -20.60 3.61 31.80
N GLU A 60 -21.73 3.36 32.48
CA GLU A 60 -22.15 4.08 33.70
C GLU A 60 -21.37 3.65 34.95
N GLU A 61 -20.73 2.48 34.91
CA GLU A 61 -19.91 1.95 35.99
C GLU A 61 -18.44 2.38 35.82
N ARG A 62 -17.64 2.17 36.88
CA ARG A 62 -16.18 2.41 36.85
C ARG A 62 -15.45 1.10 37.01
N CYS A 63 -14.38 0.93 36.25
CA CYS A 63 -13.50 -0.22 36.43
C CYS A 63 -13.02 -0.29 37.88
N PRO A 64 -12.91 -1.51 38.47
CA PRO A 64 -12.39 -1.69 39.82
C PRO A 64 -11.00 -1.07 40.01
N GLU A 65 -10.19 -1.08 38.95
CA GLU A 65 -8.86 -0.47 38.91
C GLU A 65 -8.76 0.61 37.81
N PRO A 66 -7.96 1.68 38.02
CA PRO A 66 -7.69 2.69 37.00
C PRO A 66 -7.00 2.13 35.75
N GLY A 67 -7.33 2.70 34.59
CA GLY A 67 -6.71 2.37 33.31
C GLY A 67 -7.45 1.31 32.49
N GLY A 68 -8.75 1.14 32.71
CA GLY A 68 -9.62 0.52 31.71
C GLY A 68 -9.81 1.44 30.50
N VAL A 69 -10.19 0.86 29.37
CA VAL A 69 -10.42 1.57 28.10
C VAL A 69 -11.92 1.57 27.79
N GLN A 70 -12.48 2.73 27.44
CA GLN A 70 -13.87 2.81 27.00
C GLN A 70 -13.93 2.77 25.48
N ARG A 71 -14.64 1.79 24.94
CA ARG A 71 -14.79 1.65 23.48
C ARG A 71 -16.06 0.88 23.12
N ALA A 72 -16.36 0.81 21.82
CA ALA A 72 -17.41 -0.05 21.31
C ALA A 72 -17.06 -1.54 21.43
N ARG A 73 -18.06 -2.34 21.82
CA ARG A 73 -18.09 -3.78 21.62
C ARG A 73 -18.63 -4.10 20.23
N TYR A 74 -18.07 -5.10 19.57
CA TYR A 74 -18.57 -5.62 18.29
C TYR A 74 -19.94 -6.27 18.44
N LYS A 75 -20.73 -6.26 17.36
CA LYS A 75 -21.90 -7.15 17.23
C LYS A 75 -21.44 -8.61 17.28
N ASP A 76 -22.29 -9.49 17.80
CA ASP A 76 -21.90 -10.89 18.05
C ASP A 76 -21.59 -11.61 16.72
N GLU A 77 -22.31 -11.27 15.65
CA GLU A 77 -22.07 -11.76 14.30
C GLU A 77 -20.75 -11.27 13.67
N VAL A 78 -20.22 -10.11 14.10
CA VAL A 78 -18.90 -9.60 13.66
C VAL A 78 -17.79 -10.36 14.39
N HIS A 79 -17.95 -10.55 15.69
CA HIS A 79 -17.01 -11.36 16.46
C HIS A 79 -16.96 -12.81 15.96
N ASN A 80 -18.12 -13.43 15.74
CA ASN A 80 -18.18 -14.80 15.21
C ASN A 80 -17.52 -14.92 13.83
N LEU A 81 -17.65 -13.89 12.97
CA LEU A 81 -17.01 -13.87 11.65
C LEU A 81 -15.49 -13.91 11.74
N SER A 82 -14.89 -13.22 12.72
CA SER A 82 -13.45 -13.31 12.96
C SER A 82 -12.98 -14.71 13.35
N LEU A 83 -13.83 -15.50 14.01
CA LEU A 83 -13.50 -16.86 14.43
C LEU A 83 -13.74 -17.90 13.31
N SER A 84 -14.76 -17.72 12.49
CA SER A 84 -15.15 -18.69 11.45
C SER A 84 -14.46 -18.49 10.11
N ASN A 85 -14.18 -17.24 9.74
CA ASN A 85 -13.68 -16.88 8.42
C ASN A 85 -12.34 -16.13 8.46
N HIS A 86 -11.83 -15.84 9.66
CA HIS A 86 -10.66 -14.97 9.85
C HIS A 86 -10.83 -13.58 9.22
N VAL A 87 -12.07 -13.07 9.18
CA VAL A 87 -12.41 -11.74 8.64
C VAL A 87 -12.69 -10.79 9.79
N TYR A 88 -11.92 -9.70 9.86
CA TYR A 88 -11.99 -8.71 10.93
C TYR A 88 -12.60 -7.41 10.40
N LEU A 89 -13.78 -7.05 10.90
CA LEU A 89 -14.53 -5.86 10.47
C LEU A 89 -14.52 -4.74 11.52
N GLY A 90 -14.10 -3.55 11.12
CA GLY A 90 -14.17 -2.34 11.94
C GLY A 90 -13.21 -2.37 13.12
N GLN A 91 -11.96 -2.78 12.86
CA GLN A 91 -11.00 -3.11 13.91
C GLN A 91 -10.70 -1.93 14.86
N ILE A 92 -10.74 -2.22 16.16
CA ILE A 92 -10.35 -1.35 17.29
C ILE A 92 -9.08 -1.93 17.92
N LEU A 93 -8.01 -1.14 17.96
CA LEU A 93 -6.68 -1.59 18.38
C LEU A 93 -6.52 -1.61 19.90
N SER A 94 -6.97 -0.57 20.60
CA SER A 94 -6.74 -0.25 22.03
C SER A 94 -6.97 -1.36 23.07
N THR A 95 -7.57 -2.49 22.69
CA THR A 95 -7.84 -3.66 23.56
C THR A 95 -7.57 -4.98 22.85
N THR A 96 -6.97 -4.94 21.66
CA THR A 96 -6.55 -6.12 20.92
C THR A 96 -5.19 -6.57 21.45
N PRO A 97 -5.00 -7.85 21.80
CA PRO A 97 -3.67 -8.34 22.17
C PRO A 97 -2.67 -8.17 21.02
N LEU A 98 -1.45 -7.70 21.32
CA LEU A 98 -0.42 -7.43 20.30
C LEU A 98 -0.12 -8.65 19.40
N PRO A 99 0.03 -9.88 19.94
CA PRO A 99 0.24 -11.06 19.11
C PRO A 99 -0.94 -11.40 18.21
N ASP A 100 -2.18 -11.18 18.68
CA ASP A 100 -3.39 -11.45 17.90
C ASP A 100 -3.54 -10.45 16.74
N PHE A 101 -3.09 -9.20 16.91
CA PHE A 101 -3.05 -8.23 15.82
C PHE A 101 -1.93 -8.52 14.83
N TRP A 102 -0.74 -8.89 15.33
CA TRP A 102 0.38 -9.30 14.50
C TRP A 102 0.06 -10.54 13.69
N ASP A 103 -0.69 -11.50 14.27
CA ASP A 103 -1.30 -12.62 13.58
C ASP A 103 -0.28 -13.48 12.78
N GLY A 104 0.89 -13.71 13.37
CA GLY A 104 2.02 -14.36 12.71
C GLY A 104 1.73 -15.77 12.15
N GLU A 105 0.87 -16.54 12.83
CA GLU A 105 0.47 -17.88 12.40
C GLU A 105 -0.41 -17.87 11.14
N ASN A 106 -1.09 -16.76 10.84
CA ASN A 106 -1.92 -16.59 9.65
C ASN A 106 -1.30 -15.57 8.69
N HIS A 107 0.03 -15.60 8.57
CA HIS A 107 0.79 -14.70 7.70
C HIS A 107 0.47 -13.22 7.90
N HIS A 108 0.22 -12.79 9.14
CA HIS A 108 -0.09 -11.41 9.49
C HIS A 108 -1.40 -10.89 8.86
N SER A 109 -2.36 -11.78 8.61
CA SER A 109 -3.61 -11.47 7.91
C SER A 109 -4.38 -10.35 8.59
N ARG A 110 -4.51 -10.36 9.92
CA ARG A 110 -5.27 -9.32 10.64
C ARG A 110 -4.70 -7.91 10.48
N LEU A 111 -3.37 -7.76 10.59
CA LEU A 111 -2.67 -6.50 10.33
C LEU A 111 -2.92 -6.01 8.89
N LYS A 112 -2.74 -6.91 7.92
CA LYS A 112 -2.97 -6.59 6.50
C LYS A 112 -4.42 -6.20 6.23
N GLN A 113 -5.38 -6.87 6.86
CA GLN A 113 -6.80 -6.52 6.82
C GLN A 113 -7.03 -5.11 7.38
N TYR A 114 -6.38 -4.72 8.47
CA TYR A 114 -6.50 -3.37 9.02
C TYR A 114 -6.09 -2.30 7.98
N GLN A 115 -4.99 -2.52 7.27
CA GLN A 115 -4.53 -1.62 6.21
C GLN A 115 -5.50 -1.59 5.02
N LEU A 116 -6.06 -2.75 4.65
CA LEU A 116 -7.10 -2.84 3.63
C LEU A 116 -8.37 -2.10 4.06
N GLU A 117 -8.80 -2.22 5.32
CA GLU A 117 -9.95 -1.48 5.85
C GLU A 117 -9.73 0.04 5.82
N LYS A 118 -8.52 0.52 6.13
CA LYS A 118 -8.17 1.95 6.01
C LYS A 118 -8.32 2.44 4.57
N TYR A 119 -7.86 1.64 3.60
CA TYR A 119 -8.07 1.92 2.20
C TYR A 119 -9.56 1.92 1.82
N LEU A 120 -10.33 0.89 2.21
CA LEU A 120 -11.77 0.80 1.90
C LEU A 120 -12.53 2.01 2.47
N ARG A 121 -12.23 2.40 3.71
CA ARG A 121 -12.79 3.61 4.34
C ARG A 121 -12.44 4.88 3.55
N ALA A 122 -11.22 4.97 3.04
CA ALA A 122 -10.77 6.10 2.24
C ALA A 122 -11.50 6.16 0.89
N VAL A 123 -11.74 5.01 0.24
CA VAL A 123 -12.35 4.99 -1.09
C VAL A 123 -13.88 4.91 -1.09
N ASP A 124 -14.54 4.54 0.00
CA ASP A 124 -16.02 4.42 0.11
C ASP A 124 -16.60 5.24 1.28
N ASP A 125 -16.08 6.45 1.51
CA ASP A 125 -16.65 7.41 2.46
C ASP A 125 -16.96 6.76 3.84
N GLY A 126 -15.95 6.12 4.42
CA GLY A 126 -16.07 5.36 5.66
C GLY A 126 -16.45 3.90 5.53
N TRP A 127 -16.78 3.39 4.33
CA TRP A 127 -17.13 1.99 4.09
C TRP A 127 -18.15 1.48 5.11
N ILE A 128 -17.90 0.37 5.83
CA ILE A 128 -18.78 -0.16 6.90
C ILE A 128 -19.03 0.82 8.06
N LEU A 129 -18.27 1.91 8.15
CA LEU A 129 -18.46 2.97 9.12
C LEU A 129 -19.17 4.20 8.54
N LYS A 130 -19.64 4.20 7.29
CA LYS A 130 -20.26 5.38 6.62
C LYS A 130 -21.26 6.15 7.50
N LYS A 131 -22.14 5.46 8.24
CA LYS A 131 -23.02 6.10 9.24
C LYS A 131 -22.46 6.12 10.67
N ALA A 132 -21.58 5.17 10.99
CA ALA A 132 -20.98 5.02 12.32
C ALA A 132 -19.72 5.86 12.57
N GLN A 133 -19.22 6.62 11.58
CA GLN A 133 -18.09 7.54 11.74
C GLN A 133 -18.30 8.52 12.90
N TYR A 134 -19.56 8.91 13.16
CA TYR A 134 -19.96 9.82 14.23
C TYR A 134 -20.42 9.10 15.50
N TYR A 135 -20.28 7.77 15.58
CA TYR A 135 -20.62 7.01 16.78
C TYR A 135 -19.58 7.30 17.88
N ARG A 136 -19.84 8.39 18.64
CA ARG A 136 -18.96 8.87 19.70
C ARG A 136 -18.67 7.78 20.72
N GLY A 137 -17.40 7.59 21.04
CA GLY A 137 -16.95 6.56 21.99
C GLY A 137 -16.75 5.17 21.37
N ALA A 138 -16.83 5.02 20.04
CA ALA A 138 -16.52 3.76 19.38
C ALA A 138 -15.04 3.36 19.55
N PHE A 139 -14.14 4.32 19.38
CA PHE A 139 -12.71 4.22 19.67
C PHE A 139 -12.19 5.62 20.04
N GLN A 140 -11.14 5.69 20.86
CA GLN A 140 -10.52 6.95 21.28
C GLN A 140 -9.15 7.06 20.59
N ALA A 141 -8.87 8.18 19.94
CA ALA A 141 -7.65 8.33 19.15
C ALA A 141 -6.39 8.18 20.01
N GLU A 142 -6.43 8.71 21.23
CA GLU A 142 -5.34 8.66 22.19
C GLU A 142 -5.04 7.23 22.64
N ASP A 143 -6.08 6.41 22.87
CA ASP A 143 -5.93 5.01 23.27
C ASP A 143 -5.44 4.14 22.10
N GLU A 144 -5.87 4.44 20.88
CA GLU A 144 -5.38 3.76 19.67
C GLU A 144 -3.91 4.10 19.39
N GLU A 145 -3.50 5.36 19.58
CA GLU A 145 -2.12 5.81 19.42
C GLU A 145 -1.21 5.23 20.50
N ALA A 146 -1.64 5.23 21.77
CA ALA A 146 -0.90 4.59 22.86
C ALA A 146 -0.70 3.10 22.59
N TRP A 147 -1.75 2.41 22.12
CA TRP A 147 -1.65 1.01 21.71
C TRP A 147 -0.68 0.80 20.55
N GLY A 148 -0.68 1.69 19.55
CA GLY A 148 0.23 1.59 18.41
C GLY A 148 1.70 1.76 18.81
N ILE A 149 1.99 2.66 19.74
CA ILE A 149 3.33 2.80 20.34
C ILE A 149 3.73 1.49 21.07
N ASP A 150 2.85 0.93 21.88
CA ASP A 150 3.10 -0.33 22.59
C ASP A 150 3.32 -1.51 21.61
N PHE A 151 2.53 -1.55 20.54
CA PHE A 151 2.66 -2.54 19.46
C PHE A 151 4.04 -2.45 18.81
N TYR A 152 4.51 -1.27 18.44
CA TYR A 152 5.83 -1.11 17.83
C TYR A 152 6.97 -1.37 18.80
N ASN A 153 6.83 -0.98 20.07
CA ASN A 153 7.82 -1.32 21.10
C ASN A 153 7.98 -2.83 21.27
N TRP A 154 6.88 -3.58 21.22
CA TRP A 154 6.90 -5.04 21.25
C TRP A 154 7.41 -5.65 19.94
N LEU A 155 6.97 -5.13 18.79
CA LEU A 155 7.29 -5.67 17.46
C LEU A 155 8.77 -5.49 17.12
N LEU A 156 9.30 -4.29 17.35
CA LEU A 156 10.66 -3.89 16.98
C LEU A 156 11.72 -4.31 18.01
N ALA A 157 11.32 -4.92 19.13
CA ALA A 157 12.25 -5.54 20.08
C ALA A 157 12.90 -6.83 19.54
N ASP A 158 12.31 -7.45 18.52
CA ASP A 158 12.76 -8.73 17.95
C ASP A 158 13.43 -8.53 16.58
N ASP A 159 14.74 -8.74 16.53
CA ASP A 159 15.56 -8.62 15.30
C ASP A 159 15.01 -9.53 14.18
N GLN A 160 14.51 -10.72 14.50
CA GLN A 160 14.03 -11.65 13.48
C GLN A 160 12.78 -11.16 12.77
N ARG A 161 11.92 -10.41 13.47
CA ARG A 161 10.71 -9.84 12.86
C ARG A 161 11.10 -8.76 11.86
N ILE A 162 12.06 -7.92 12.21
CA ILE A 162 12.57 -6.87 11.33
C ILE A 162 13.21 -7.50 10.08
N GLU A 163 14.10 -8.47 10.25
CA GLU A 163 14.77 -9.14 9.13
C GLU A 163 13.80 -9.83 8.17
N LYS A 164 12.79 -10.52 8.71
CA LYS A 164 11.85 -11.33 7.90
C LYS A 164 10.69 -10.52 7.33
N GLN A 165 10.33 -9.40 7.96
CA GLN A 165 9.09 -8.67 7.67
C GLN A 165 9.33 -7.16 7.49
N PHE A 166 10.55 -6.73 7.16
CA PHE A 166 10.92 -5.32 7.03
C PHE A 166 9.90 -4.52 6.20
N PHE A 167 9.55 -5.04 5.02
CA PHE A 167 8.57 -4.41 4.14
C PHE A 167 7.22 -4.24 4.85
N LEU A 168 6.64 -5.31 5.40
CA LEU A 168 5.32 -5.27 6.03
C LEU A 168 5.30 -4.34 7.25
N ILE A 169 6.34 -4.41 8.09
CA ILE A 169 6.51 -3.53 9.25
C ILE A 169 6.56 -2.08 8.78
N ARG A 170 7.43 -1.73 7.83
CA ARG A 170 7.52 -0.36 7.34
C ARG A 170 6.22 0.12 6.70
N GLN A 171 5.51 -0.76 5.98
CA GLN A 171 4.20 -0.42 5.43
C GLN A 171 3.15 -0.18 6.53
N SER A 172 3.18 -0.92 7.64
CA SER A 172 2.19 -0.75 8.71
C SER A 172 2.27 0.60 9.39
N LEU A 173 3.48 1.20 9.48
CA LEU A 173 3.65 2.54 10.06
C LEU A 173 2.84 3.61 9.31
N ARG A 174 2.57 3.42 8.01
CA ARG A 174 1.76 4.39 7.24
C ARG A 174 0.28 4.42 7.66
N ASP A 175 -0.20 3.35 8.29
CA ASP A 175 -1.64 3.13 8.54
C ASP A 175 -1.99 3.05 10.04
N LEU A 176 -1.07 2.58 10.89
CA LEU A 176 -1.27 2.46 12.34
C LEU A 176 -1.01 3.81 13.04
N PRO A 177 -1.88 4.22 13.98
CA PRO A 177 -1.66 5.44 14.76
C PRO A 177 -0.50 5.24 15.75
N HIS A 178 0.54 6.09 15.68
CA HIS A 178 1.67 6.04 16.62
C HIS A 178 2.52 7.34 16.67
N ALA A 179 2.39 8.24 15.68
CA ALA A 179 3.22 9.44 15.56
C ALA A 179 2.41 10.74 15.35
N GLY A 180 1.09 10.71 15.59
CA GLY A 180 0.18 11.84 15.38
C GLY A 180 0.07 12.41 13.95
N ASP A 181 0.80 11.86 12.96
CA ASP A 181 0.86 12.39 11.60
C ASP A 181 -0.16 11.70 10.67
N HIS A 182 -0.91 12.51 9.91
CA HIS A 182 -1.84 12.04 8.88
C HIS A 182 -1.17 11.97 7.51
N ASN A 183 -1.38 10.89 6.75
CA ASN A 183 -0.90 10.74 5.37
C ASN A 183 -1.62 11.72 4.42
N LEU A 184 -1.01 12.88 4.23
CA LEU A 184 -1.52 14.01 3.47
C LEU A 184 -1.89 13.63 2.02
N THR A 185 -1.05 12.86 1.33
CA THR A 185 -1.26 12.49 -0.07
C THR A 185 -2.47 11.57 -0.26
N GLN A 186 -2.62 10.59 0.65
CA GLN A 186 -3.79 9.71 0.65
C GLN A 186 -5.07 10.49 0.97
N HIS A 187 -4.98 11.46 1.87
CA HIS A 187 -6.11 12.32 2.20
C HIS A 187 -6.55 13.18 1.00
N ILE A 188 -5.61 13.83 0.29
CA ILE A 188 -5.88 14.57 -0.96
C ILE A 188 -6.64 13.69 -1.98
N ARG A 189 -6.16 12.46 -2.23
CA ARG A 189 -6.82 11.54 -3.19
C ARG A 189 -8.21 11.15 -2.73
N THR A 190 -8.35 10.83 -1.44
CA THR A 190 -9.63 10.47 -0.82
C THR A 190 -10.66 11.60 -0.99
N VAL A 191 -10.30 12.80 -0.56
CA VAL A 191 -11.17 13.98 -0.65
C VAL A 191 -11.51 14.28 -2.11
N SER A 192 -10.53 14.19 -3.02
CA SER A 192 -10.76 14.40 -4.47
C SER A 192 -11.74 13.39 -5.08
N LYS A 193 -11.73 12.14 -4.60
CA LYS A 193 -12.68 11.11 -5.01
C LYS A 193 -14.07 11.46 -4.52
N VAL A 194 -14.22 11.78 -3.23
CA VAL A 194 -15.52 12.13 -2.63
C VAL A 194 -16.14 13.33 -3.34
N ILE A 195 -15.34 14.38 -3.62
CA ILE A 195 -15.80 15.55 -4.38
C ILE A 195 -16.30 15.13 -5.77
N SER A 196 -15.56 14.25 -6.47
CA SER A 196 -15.97 13.79 -7.81
C SER A 196 -17.21 12.90 -7.80
N ASP A 197 -17.40 12.09 -6.76
CA ASP A 197 -18.55 11.19 -6.65
C ASP A 197 -19.83 12.01 -6.34
N GLN A 198 -19.70 13.08 -5.54
CA GLN A 198 -20.78 14.03 -5.25
C GLN A 198 -21.02 15.04 -6.38
N TYR A 199 -19.96 15.49 -7.06
CA TYR A 199 -20.00 16.48 -8.13
C TYR A 199 -19.22 16.00 -9.37
N PRO A 200 -19.88 15.32 -10.32
CA PRO A 200 -19.22 14.70 -11.49
C PRO A 200 -18.39 15.64 -12.37
N ALA A 201 -18.66 16.96 -12.32
CA ALA A 201 -17.87 17.96 -13.04
C ALA A 201 -16.41 18.02 -12.57
N PHE A 202 -16.11 17.55 -11.36
CA PHE A 202 -14.75 17.47 -10.82
C PHE A 202 -13.96 16.26 -11.33
N LEU A 203 -14.58 15.34 -12.09
CA LEU A 203 -13.97 14.08 -12.52
C LEU A 203 -12.64 14.28 -13.25
N TYR A 204 -12.52 15.29 -14.10
CA TYR A 204 -11.27 15.55 -14.83
C TYR A 204 -10.12 15.96 -13.90
N LEU A 205 -10.39 16.82 -12.91
CA LEU A 205 -9.41 17.22 -11.90
C LEU A 205 -9.07 16.04 -10.98
N ARG A 206 -10.07 15.24 -10.58
CA ARG A 206 -9.83 13.99 -9.87
C ARG A 206 -8.86 13.08 -10.64
N VAL A 207 -9.09 12.84 -11.93
CA VAL A 207 -8.22 11.98 -12.74
C VAL A 207 -6.77 12.48 -12.72
N LYS A 208 -6.57 13.79 -12.77
CA LYS A 208 -5.23 14.41 -12.65
C LYS A 208 -4.64 14.22 -11.26
N ILE A 209 -5.42 14.47 -10.20
CA ILE A 209 -5.00 14.37 -8.80
C ILE A 209 -4.68 12.91 -8.39
N HIS A 210 -5.43 11.94 -8.89
CA HIS A 210 -5.18 10.51 -8.67
C HIS A 210 -3.98 9.98 -9.46
N GLY A 211 -3.66 10.61 -10.60
CA GLY A 211 -2.50 10.24 -11.42
C GLY A 211 -1.21 10.80 -10.85
N GLN A 212 -0.98 12.09 -11.10
CA GLN A 212 0.19 12.82 -10.61
C GLN A 212 -0.21 14.28 -10.44
N PRO A 213 -0.59 14.70 -9.22
CA PRO A 213 -0.93 16.08 -8.96
C PRO A 213 0.34 16.92 -9.08
N ASP A 214 0.27 17.99 -9.88
CA ASP A 214 1.33 18.99 -10.00
C ASP A 214 0.87 20.35 -9.41
N ILE A 215 1.81 21.28 -9.21
CA ILE A 215 1.47 22.57 -8.60
C ILE A 215 0.44 23.38 -9.42
N THR A 216 0.38 23.16 -10.74
CA THR A 216 -0.64 23.78 -11.60
C THR A 216 -2.02 23.15 -11.38
N ASP A 217 -2.08 21.93 -10.85
CA ASP A 217 -3.34 21.30 -10.47
C ASP A 217 -3.92 21.93 -9.20
N LEU A 218 -3.11 22.48 -8.27
CA LEU A 218 -3.62 23.30 -7.16
C LEU A 218 -4.36 24.53 -7.68
N GLU A 219 -3.74 25.27 -8.60
CA GLU A 219 -4.35 26.45 -9.22
C GLU A 219 -5.68 26.09 -9.91
N LYS A 220 -5.74 24.94 -10.58
CA LYS A 220 -6.98 24.47 -11.24
C LYS A 220 -8.06 24.08 -10.24
N VAL A 221 -7.72 23.53 -9.08
CA VAL A 221 -8.69 23.20 -8.02
C VAL A 221 -9.21 24.47 -7.36
N GLU A 222 -8.35 25.45 -7.10
CA GLU A 222 -8.74 26.78 -6.62
C GLU A 222 -9.70 27.45 -7.61
N LEU A 223 -9.33 27.48 -8.90
CA LEU A 223 -10.17 28.04 -9.96
C LEU A 223 -11.49 27.27 -10.13
N PHE A 224 -11.48 25.95 -9.95
CA PHE A 224 -12.70 25.14 -10.00
C PHE A 224 -13.65 25.50 -8.87
N ARG A 225 -13.13 25.67 -7.64
CA ARG A 225 -13.93 26.10 -6.49
C ARG A 225 -14.56 27.46 -6.75
N GLU A 226 -13.77 28.44 -7.20
CA GLU A 226 -14.25 29.80 -7.51
C GLU A 226 -15.34 29.79 -8.61
N ASN A 227 -15.12 29.07 -9.72
CA ASN A 227 -16.05 29.05 -10.84
C ASN A 227 -17.37 28.29 -10.57
N ASN A 228 -17.43 27.51 -9.49
CA ASN A 228 -18.60 26.72 -9.14
C ASN A 228 -19.23 27.14 -7.82
N GLU A 229 -18.78 28.22 -7.16
CA GLU A 229 -19.22 28.65 -5.83
C GLU A 229 -20.75 28.63 -5.67
N ASP A 230 -21.49 29.18 -6.64
CA ASP A 230 -22.96 29.23 -6.63
C ASP A 230 -23.67 27.86 -6.73
N LYS A 231 -22.93 26.79 -7.08
CA LYS A 231 -23.44 25.43 -7.33
C LYS A 231 -22.97 24.41 -6.30
N LEU A 232 -22.07 24.79 -5.40
CA LEU A 232 -21.56 23.92 -4.35
C LEU A 232 -22.48 24.02 -3.12
N ASP A 233 -22.81 22.88 -2.53
CA ASP A 233 -23.41 22.87 -1.20
C ASP A 233 -22.33 23.05 -0.11
N GLU A 234 -22.76 23.16 1.14
CA GLU A 234 -21.87 23.41 2.28
C GLU A 234 -20.85 22.27 2.48
N ASP A 235 -21.26 21.01 2.29
CA ASP A 235 -20.39 19.83 2.43
C ASP A 235 -19.31 19.81 1.33
N LEU A 236 -19.70 20.02 0.08
CA LEU A 236 -18.78 20.11 -1.06
C LEU A 236 -17.81 21.28 -0.93
N THR A 237 -18.27 22.41 -0.40
CA THR A 237 -17.40 23.59 -0.17
C THR A 237 -16.34 23.28 0.87
N ILE A 238 -16.71 22.66 1.99
CA ILE A 238 -15.76 22.24 3.04
C ILE A 238 -14.73 21.25 2.48
N LYS A 239 -15.16 20.25 1.71
CA LYS A 239 -14.25 19.26 1.11
C LYS A 239 -13.29 19.89 0.10
N LEU A 240 -13.75 20.84 -0.73
CA LEU A 240 -12.89 21.56 -1.67
C LEU A 240 -11.85 22.42 -0.94
N ASP A 241 -12.25 23.08 0.15
CA ASP A 241 -11.32 23.85 0.99
C ASP A 241 -10.28 22.97 1.68
N GLU A 242 -10.71 21.82 2.18
CA GLU A 242 -9.83 20.79 2.75
C GLU A 242 -8.82 20.29 1.70
N LEU A 243 -9.28 19.96 0.49
CA LEU A 243 -8.44 19.54 -0.62
C LEU A 243 -7.39 20.61 -0.98
N ILE A 244 -7.81 21.88 -1.10
CA ILE A 244 -6.91 23.01 -1.39
C ILE A 244 -5.89 23.19 -0.27
N GLY A 245 -6.32 23.14 0.99
CA GLY A 245 -5.45 23.26 2.16
C GLY A 245 -4.38 22.19 2.18
N ASP A 246 -4.74 20.96 1.84
CA ASP A 246 -3.78 19.85 1.81
C ASP A 246 -2.87 19.88 0.60
N MET A 247 -3.37 20.25 -0.58
CA MET A 247 -2.53 20.48 -1.76
C MET A 247 -1.52 21.61 -1.52
N LYS A 248 -1.89 22.68 -0.80
CA LYS A 248 -0.96 23.74 -0.36
C LYS A 248 0.14 23.21 0.55
N LYS A 249 -0.19 22.34 1.51
CA LYS A 249 0.81 21.68 2.36
C LYS A 249 1.74 20.78 1.53
N LEU A 250 1.18 20.06 0.54
CA LEU A 250 1.93 19.14 -0.32
C LEU A 250 2.99 19.86 -1.15
N TYR A 251 2.67 21.05 -1.69
CA TYR A 251 3.58 21.82 -2.55
C TYR A 251 4.47 22.82 -1.81
N LYS A 252 4.35 22.93 -0.48
CA LYS A 252 5.26 23.76 0.31
C LYS A 252 6.69 23.19 0.21
N PRO A 253 7.73 24.03 0.06
CA PRO A 253 9.12 23.57 0.14
C PRO A 253 9.35 22.72 1.38
N VAL A 254 10.05 21.60 1.20
CA VAL A 254 10.24 20.61 2.24
C VAL A 254 11.02 21.20 3.41
N ASP A 255 10.38 21.22 4.58
CA ASP A 255 11.01 21.58 5.84
C ASP A 255 11.39 20.32 6.62
N LEU A 256 12.68 19.99 6.61
CA LEU A 256 13.24 18.85 7.34
C LEU A 256 13.32 19.09 8.86
N SER A 257 12.93 20.28 9.36
CA SER A 257 12.87 20.54 10.81
C SER A 257 11.93 19.57 11.52
N SER A 258 10.91 19.06 10.81
CA SER A 258 9.98 18.01 11.24
C SER A 258 10.67 16.70 11.64
N LEU A 259 11.88 16.41 11.15
CA LEU A 259 12.64 15.22 11.53
C LEU A 259 13.30 15.33 12.91
N THR A 260 13.41 16.54 13.46
CA THR A 260 14.08 16.78 14.75
C THR A 260 13.38 16.07 15.91
N LYS A 261 12.06 15.86 15.84
CA LYS A 261 11.33 15.10 16.87
C LYS A 261 11.81 13.65 16.94
N TYR A 262 12.06 13.01 15.80
CA TYR A 262 12.54 11.63 15.71
C TYR A 262 14.03 11.51 16.07
N LEU A 263 14.85 12.50 15.68
CA LEU A 263 16.27 12.55 16.04
C LEU A 263 16.51 12.45 17.55
N ASN A 264 15.62 13.03 18.36
CA ASN A 264 15.72 13.00 19.82
C ASN A 264 15.54 11.60 20.41
N HIS A 265 14.90 10.68 19.68
CA HIS A 265 14.74 9.28 20.09
C HIS A 265 15.91 8.39 19.67
N LEU A 266 16.83 8.90 18.84
CA LEU A 266 18.03 8.16 18.46
C LEU A 266 19.10 8.23 19.57
N PRO A 267 19.84 7.13 19.84
CA PRO A 267 20.87 7.10 20.87
C PRO A 267 21.98 8.12 20.61
N GLU A 268 22.38 8.83 21.66
CA GLU A 268 23.49 9.78 21.60
C GLU A 268 24.78 9.12 21.13
N GLY A 269 25.50 9.79 20.23
CA GLY A 269 26.76 9.30 19.67
C GLY A 269 26.65 8.14 18.66
N SER A 270 25.44 7.62 18.39
CA SER A 270 25.24 6.59 17.36
C SER A 270 25.55 7.11 15.96
N GLU A 271 26.08 6.26 15.09
CA GLU A 271 26.42 6.64 13.71
C GLU A 271 25.19 7.05 12.90
N ILE A 272 24.04 6.39 13.09
CA ILE A 272 22.78 6.79 12.45
C ILE A 272 22.37 8.21 12.87
N LYS A 273 22.43 8.54 14.17
CA LYS A 273 22.08 9.88 14.64
C LYS A 273 22.97 10.94 14.01
N LYS A 274 24.29 10.66 13.92
CA LYS A 274 25.24 11.55 13.25
C LYS A 274 24.94 11.70 11.76
N SER A 275 24.67 10.59 11.06
CA SER A 275 24.36 10.59 9.63
C SER A 275 23.10 11.42 9.34
N VAL A 276 22.01 11.18 10.06
CA VAL A 276 20.75 11.93 9.88
C VAL A 276 20.91 13.41 10.24
N ALA A 277 21.60 13.72 11.34
CA ALA A 277 21.86 15.12 11.72
C ALA A 277 22.72 15.85 10.69
N GLY A 278 23.76 15.19 10.16
CA GLY A 278 24.60 15.69 9.08
C GLY A 278 23.77 15.97 7.84
N PHE A 279 22.98 14.99 7.40
CA PHE A 279 22.07 15.10 6.25
C PHE A 279 21.12 16.29 6.37
N ILE A 280 20.43 16.46 7.51
CA ILE A 280 19.50 17.59 7.73
C ILE A 280 20.25 18.94 7.62
N SER A 281 21.47 19.02 8.16
CA SER A 281 22.26 20.24 8.14
C SER A 281 22.79 20.62 6.75
N GLU A 282 23.10 19.62 5.92
CA GLU A 282 23.66 19.79 4.58
C GLU A 282 22.56 20.02 3.54
N TYR A 283 21.44 19.30 3.65
CA TYR A 283 20.30 19.41 2.74
C TYR A 283 19.73 20.84 2.68
N GLY A 284 19.78 21.57 3.80
CA GLY A 284 19.36 22.98 3.86
C GLY A 284 20.31 23.97 3.19
N ARG A 285 21.53 23.56 2.80
CA ARG A 285 22.60 24.46 2.33
C ARG A 285 22.88 24.39 0.82
N ASP A 286 22.52 23.31 0.13
CA ASP A 286 22.78 23.14 -1.31
C ASP A 286 21.50 23.31 -2.16
N PRO A 287 21.40 24.38 -2.98
CA PRO A 287 20.25 24.63 -3.86
C PRO A 287 20.26 23.83 -5.17
N SER A 288 21.32 23.07 -5.48
CA SER A 288 21.39 22.37 -6.77
C SER A 288 20.49 21.13 -6.80
N THR A 289 19.50 21.15 -7.68
CA THR A 289 18.44 20.13 -7.82
C THR A 289 18.97 18.71 -8.10
N GLY A 290 20.17 18.57 -8.67
CA GLY A 290 20.76 17.28 -9.02
C GLY A 290 21.26 16.44 -7.83
N ASN A 291 21.74 17.06 -6.75
CA ASN A 291 22.35 16.32 -5.64
C ASN A 291 21.34 15.87 -4.57
N ARG A 292 20.11 16.41 -4.59
CA ARG A 292 19.09 16.15 -3.56
C ARG A 292 18.50 14.75 -3.64
N ILE A 293 18.21 14.28 -4.85
CA ILE A 293 17.65 12.94 -5.08
C ILE A 293 18.63 11.88 -4.63
N ASN A 294 19.90 12.00 -5.02
CA ASN A 294 20.96 11.10 -4.58
C ASN A 294 21.10 11.09 -3.05
N ALA A 295 21.20 12.27 -2.43
CA ALA A 295 21.37 12.39 -0.98
C ALA A 295 20.20 11.77 -0.20
N LEU A 296 18.95 12.03 -0.63
CA LEU A 296 17.76 11.40 -0.05
C LEU A 296 17.78 9.89 -0.21
N SER A 297 18.10 9.41 -1.41
CA SER A 297 18.10 7.98 -1.73
C SER A 297 19.13 7.21 -0.93
N ARG A 298 20.33 7.77 -0.79
CA ARG A 298 21.39 7.22 0.06
C ARG A 298 21.00 7.20 1.53
N MET A 299 20.42 8.29 2.04
CA MET A 299 19.98 8.34 3.44
C MET A 299 18.89 7.32 3.74
N ILE A 300 17.91 7.15 2.86
CA ILE A 300 16.85 6.12 3.00
C ILE A 300 17.47 4.72 3.04
N PHE A 301 18.44 4.44 2.16
CA PHE A 301 19.14 3.15 2.13
C PHE A 301 20.00 2.92 3.38
N GLU A 302 20.76 3.91 3.82
CA GLU A 302 21.58 3.87 5.04
C GLU A 302 20.73 3.60 6.30
N LEU A 303 19.52 4.17 6.38
CA LEU A 303 18.59 3.90 7.48
C LEU A 303 18.14 2.44 7.50
N ARG A 304 17.89 1.82 6.34
CA ARG A 304 17.54 0.40 6.24
C ARG A 304 18.71 -0.47 6.70
N GLU A 305 19.91 -0.25 6.16
CA GLU A 305 21.11 -1.02 6.52
C GLU A 305 21.46 -0.86 8.01
N GLY A 306 21.24 0.33 8.54
CA GLY A 306 21.55 0.68 9.93
C GLY A 306 20.54 0.18 10.96
N ILE A 307 19.30 -0.20 10.59
CA ILE A 307 18.21 -0.38 11.56
C ILE A 307 18.54 -1.40 12.68
N LEU A 308 19.23 -2.49 12.34
CA LEU A 308 19.62 -3.53 13.30
C LEU A 308 20.83 -3.15 14.17
N SER A 309 21.60 -2.15 13.77
CA SER A 309 22.69 -1.60 14.59
C SER A 309 22.14 -0.84 15.83
N VAL A 310 20.89 -0.39 15.75
CA VAL A 310 20.14 0.22 16.86
C VAL A 310 19.43 -0.89 17.64
N ARG A 311 19.50 -0.85 18.98
CA ARG A 311 18.92 -1.88 19.85
C ARG A 311 17.60 -1.50 20.53
N SER A 312 17.34 -0.21 20.72
CA SER A 312 16.09 0.25 21.35
C SER A 312 14.94 0.16 20.33
N PRO A 313 13.78 -0.43 20.71
CA PRO A 313 12.58 -0.42 19.87
C PRO A 313 12.10 0.99 19.52
N GLU A 314 12.14 1.91 20.47
CA GLU A 314 11.75 3.31 20.28
C GLU A 314 12.66 3.99 19.25
N ALA A 315 13.96 3.74 19.32
CA ALA A 315 14.91 4.26 18.35
C ALA A 315 14.77 3.62 16.96
N ARG A 316 14.42 2.32 16.88
CA ARG A 316 14.09 1.64 15.61
C ARG A 316 12.82 2.22 14.99
N LEU A 317 11.80 2.51 15.79
CA LEU A 317 10.59 3.19 15.34
C LEU A 317 10.95 4.56 14.74
N ALA A 318 11.75 5.35 15.44
CA ALA A 318 12.22 6.64 14.94
C ALA A 318 13.00 6.53 13.63
N VAL A 319 13.86 5.51 13.45
CA VAL A 319 14.55 5.25 12.17
C VAL A 319 13.56 5.00 11.03
N LEU A 320 12.53 4.19 11.28
CA LEU A 320 11.50 3.88 10.29
C LEU A 320 10.65 5.12 9.96
N ASP A 321 10.27 5.91 10.96
CA ASP A 321 9.54 7.17 10.76
C ASP A 321 10.33 8.17 9.92
N ILE A 322 11.62 8.35 10.23
CA ILE A 322 12.51 9.17 9.42
C ILE A 322 12.53 8.64 7.98
N SER A 323 12.64 7.33 7.79
CA SER A 323 12.66 6.73 6.44
C SER A 323 11.37 6.98 5.66
N ILE A 324 10.20 7.02 6.32
CA ILE A 324 8.91 7.30 5.68
C ILE A 324 8.82 8.76 5.27
N VAL A 325 9.21 9.68 6.16
CA VAL A 325 9.24 11.11 5.85
C VAL A 325 10.20 11.39 4.71
N LEU A 326 11.41 10.81 4.71
CA LEU A 326 12.37 10.99 3.63
C LEU A 326 11.86 10.45 2.28
N GLU A 327 11.12 9.34 2.27
CA GLU A 327 10.46 8.85 1.05
C GLU A 327 9.46 9.89 0.51
N GLU A 328 8.63 10.49 1.37
CA GLU A 328 7.69 11.52 0.94
C GLU A 328 8.40 12.77 0.39
N VAL A 329 9.51 13.15 1.02
CA VAL A 329 10.36 14.26 0.56
C VAL A 329 10.94 13.95 -0.82
N LEU A 330 11.43 12.73 -1.03
CA LEU A 330 11.96 12.28 -2.31
C LEU A 330 10.87 12.28 -3.39
N MET A 331 9.68 11.78 -3.11
CA MET A 331 8.56 11.80 -4.04
C MET A 331 8.17 13.23 -4.44
N ARG A 332 8.15 14.17 -3.48
CA ARG A 332 7.90 15.60 -3.79
C ARG A 332 9.00 16.21 -4.65
N ALA A 333 10.26 15.87 -4.39
CA ALA A 333 11.40 16.33 -5.19
C ALA A 333 11.32 15.83 -6.65
N GLN A 334 10.77 14.63 -6.89
CA GLN A 334 10.58 14.07 -8.23
C GLN A 334 9.51 14.82 -9.05
N SER A 335 8.46 15.34 -8.43
CA SER A 335 7.34 16.00 -9.14
C SER A 335 7.72 17.30 -9.85
N GLY A 336 8.87 17.90 -9.51
CA GLY A 336 9.40 19.11 -10.15
C GLY A 336 10.65 18.90 -11.00
N LEU A 337 11.10 17.66 -11.21
CA LEU A 337 12.35 17.37 -11.90
C LEU A 337 12.16 17.34 -13.43
N GLU A 338 12.78 18.29 -14.13
CA GLU A 338 12.95 18.22 -15.58
C GLU A 338 14.27 17.50 -15.92
N MET A 339 14.16 16.37 -16.62
CA MET A 339 15.29 15.58 -17.10
C MET A 339 15.48 15.86 -18.60
N ASN A 340 16.59 16.52 -18.94
CA ASN A 340 16.84 17.03 -20.30
C ASN A 340 17.85 16.19 -21.11
N ASP A 341 18.57 15.29 -20.47
CA ASP A 341 19.54 14.40 -21.12
C ASP A 341 19.46 12.97 -20.59
N ILE A 342 20.10 12.05 -21.32
CA ILE A 342 20.10 10.63 -20.98
C ILE A 342 20.80 10.35 -19.65
N LYS A 343 21.85 11.09 -19.32
CA LYS A 343 22.62 10.88 -18.10
C LYS A 343 21.74 11.13 -16.88
N ALA A 344 20.97 12.21 -16.88
CA ALA A 344 20.01 12.53 -15.84
C ALA A 344 18.93 11.43 -15.68
N PHE A 345 18.47 10.81 -16.77
CA PHE A 345 17.54 9.67 -16.67
C PHE A 345 18.19 8.46 -15.98
N LEU A 346 19.42 8.12 -16.36
CA LEU A 346 20.14 7.00 -15.78
C LEU A 346 20.43 7.25 -14.30
N GLU A 347 20.92 8.43 -13.94
CA GLU A 347 21.22 8.82 -12.55
C GLU A 347 19.96 8.75 -11.68
N ASN A 348 18.85 9.29 -12.18
CA ASN A 348 17.60 9.27 -11.46
C ASN A 348 17.06 7.84 -11.26
N ILE A 349 17.17 6.95 -12.26
CA ILE A 349 16.71 5.56 -12.11
C ILE A 349 17.59 4.81 -11.11
N HIS A 350 18.90 4.99 -11.14
CA HIS A 350 19.82 4.40 -10.17
C HIS A 350 19.47 4.85 -8.74
N ASP A 351 19.34 6.15 -8.51
CA ASP A 351 19.02 6.71 -7.19
C ASP A 351 17.66 6.23 -6.69
N LEU A 352 16.63 6.24 -7.56
CA LEU A 352 15.32 5.72 -7.22
C LEU A 352 15.34 4.21 -6.91
N GLY A 353 16.19 3.42 -7.58
CA GLY A 353 16.39 2.01 -7.28
C GLY A 353 17.00 1.79 -5.89
N LEU A 354 18.00 2.59 -5.54
CA LEU A 354 18.62 2.58 -4.21
C LEU A 354 17.59 2.95 -3.12
N ALA A 355 16.83 4.02 -3.34
CA ALA A 355 15.77 4.44 -2.42
C ALA A 355 14.64 3.42 -2.31
N ALA A 356 14.22 2.80 -3.42
CA ALA A 356 13.17 1.79 -3.42
C ALA A 356 13.60 0.55 -2.61
N THR A 357 14.89 0.20 -2.70
CA THR A 357 15.51 -0.81 -1.83
C THR A 357 15.49 -0.36 -0.38
N GLY A 358 15.95 0.86 -0.05
CA GLY A 358 15.88 1.36 1.33
C GLY A 358 14.45 1.41 1.91
N CYS A 359 13.44 1.65 1.05
CA CYS A 359 12.02 1.62 1.43
C CYS A 359 11.44 0.22 1.63
N GLY A 360 12.19 -0.84 1.32
CA GLY A 360 11.73 -2.23 1.44
C GLY A 360 10.96 -2.74 0.22
N TYR A 361 10.87 -2.00 -0.88
CA TYR A 361 10.15 -2.47 -2.08
C TYR A 361 10.93 -3.55 -2.83
N LEU A 362 12.25 -3.52 -2.74
CA LEU A 362 13.13 -4.59 -3.19
C LEU A 362 13.85 -5.17 -1.98
N GLU A 363 14.23 -6.43 -2.03
CA GLU A 363 15.19 -6.97 -1.07
C GLU A 363 16.62 -6.48 -1.36
N THR A 364 17.47 -6.43 -0.32
CA THR A 364 18.87 -5.99 -0.49
C THR A 364 19.62 -6.85 -1.51
N TRP A 365 19.39 -8.17 -1.50
CA TRP A 365 20.00 -9.08 -2.48
C TRP A 365 19.46 -8.90 -3.91
N GLU A 366 18.19 -8.46 -4.07
CA GLU A 366 17.63 -8.14 -5.38
C GLU A 366 18.36 -6.94 -5.96
N TRP A 367 18.55 -5.89 -5.16
CA TRP A 367 19.34 -4.72 -5.55
C TRP A 367 20.78 -5.07 -5.92
N GLU A 368 21.46 -5.86 -5.07
CA GLU A 368 22.83 -6.32 -5.34
C GLU A 368 22.96 -7.07 -6.67
N SER A 369 21.91 -7.76 -7.12
CA SER A 369 21.91 -8.52 -8.36
C SER A 369 21.85 -7.65 -9.63
N ILE A 370 21.35 -6.41 -9.53
CA ILE A 370 21.12 -5.51 -10.68
C ILE A 370 21.86 -4.19 -10.61
N SER A 371 22.36 -3.79 -9.42
CA SER A 371 22.99 -2.50 -9.17
C SER A 371 24.16 -2.23 -10.11
N ALA A 372 25.02 -3.22 -10.35
CA ALA A 372 26.13 -3.12 -11.29
C ALA A 372 25.71 -2.85 -12.75
N THR A 373 24.49 -3.26 -13.15
CA THR A 373 23.94 -2.94 -14.48
C THR A 373 23.27 -1.58 -14.53
N LEU A 374 22.95 -1.03 -13.35
CA LEU A 374 22.42 0.32 -13.16
C LEU A 374 23.53 1.35 -12.88
N GLU A 375 24.79 0.95 -12.95
CA GLU A 375 25.93 1.87 -12.93
C GLU A 375 26.05 2.60 -14.27
N ILE A 376 26.46 3.86 -14.20
CA ILE A 376 26.53 4.75 -15.36
C ILE A 376 27.99 4.92 -15.72
N SER A 377 28.34 4.56 -16.96
CA SER A 377 29.67 4.82 -17.48
C SER A 377 29.99 6.32 -17.43
N GLU A 378 31.17 6.67 -16.91
CA GLU A 378 31.62 8.08 -16.84
C GLU A 378 31.95 8.68 -18.22
N GLY A 379 31.97 7.85 -19.27
CA GLY A 379 32.26 8.29 -20.64
C GLY A 379 31.18 9.22 -21.22
N PRO A 380 31.54 10.03 -22.24
CA PRO A 380 30.59 10.92 -22.91
C PRO A 380 29.59 10.19 -23.81
N GLU A 381 29.80 8.89 -24.06
CA GLU A 381 29.02 8.07 -24.99
C GLU A 381 28.65 6.74 -24.32
N ALA A 382 27.46 6.23 -24.64
CA ALA A 382 26.98 4.90 -24.24
C ALA A 382 26.45 4.17 -25.47
N SER A 383 26.76 2.89 -25.60
CA SER A 383 26.23 2.06 -26.66
C SER A 383 24.74 1.79 -26.45
N LEU A 384 23.99 1.60 -27.55
CA LEU A 384 22.58 1.21 -27.47
C LEU A 384 22.38 -0.08 -26.66
N ASN A 385 23.33 -1.03 -26.75
CA ASN A 385 23.25 -2.27 -25.99
C ASN A 385 23.35 -2.04 -24.47
N GLU A 386 24.28 -1.19 -24.02
CA GLU A 386 24.40 -0.82 -22.60
C GLU A 386 23.11 -0.15 -22.11
N LEU A 387 22.57 0.79 -22.89
CA LEU A 387 21.33 1.49 -22.54
C LEU A 387 20.11 0.55 -22.50
N MET A 388 20.03 -0.43 -23.39
CA MET A 388 18.97 -1.45 -23.36
C MET A 388 19.12 -2.39 -22.15
N GLN A 389 20.34 -2.75 -21.77
CA GLN A 389 20.59 -3.55 -20.57
C GLN A 389 20.20 -2.78 -19.30
N PHE A 390 20.64 -1.52 -19.20
CA PHE A 390 20.23 -0.63 -18.11
C PHE A 390 18.71 -0.53 -18.03
N PHE A 391 18.04 -0.26 -19.15
CA PHE A 391 16.57 -0.15 -19.20
C PHE A 391 15.86 -1.44 -18.78
N ALA A 392 16.38 -2.61 -19.16
CA ALA A 392 15.84 -3.90 -18.73
C ALA A 392 15.98 -4.11 -17.21
N SER A 393 17.13 -3.74 -16.63
CA SER A 393 17.34 -3.77 -15.17
C SER A 393 16.45 -2.74 -14.45
N GLY A 394 16.29 -1.54 -15.02
CA GLY A 394 15.41 -0.50 -14.48
C GLY A 394 13.95 -0.94 -14.41
N ARG A 395 13.45 -1.65 -15.44
CA ARG A 395 12.10 -2.27 -15.39
C ARG A 395 11.96 -3.33 -14.30
N SER A 396 13.03 -4.05 -13.99
CA SER A 396 13.00 -5.06 -12.93
C SER A 396 12.72 -4.42 -11.56
N LEU A 397 13.19 -3.18 -11.33
CA LEU A 397 12.87 -2.42 -10.11
C LEU A 397 11.36 -2.28 -9.88
N THR A 398 10.61 -1.92 -10.93
CA THR A 398 9.15 -1.80 -10.82
C THR A 398 8.46 -3.14 -10.69
N ASP A 399 8.90 -4.14 -11.45
CA ASP A 399 8.28 -5.46 -11.45
C ASP A 399 8.42 -6.16 -10.10
N TRP A 400 9.62 -6.12 -9.53
CA TRP A 400 9.91 -6.69 -8.20
C TRP A 400 9.24 -5.88 -7.09
N GLY A 401 9.26 -4.55 -7.18
CA GLY A 401 8.55 -3.67 -6.25
C GLY A 401 7.04 -3.94 -6.15
N ILE A 402 6.36 -4.05 -7.31
CA ILE A 402 4.95 -4.43 -7.35
C ILE A 402 4.75 -5.88 -6.88
N GLY A 403 5.71 -6.76 -7.22
CA GLY A 403 5.78 -8.14 -6.73
C GLY A 403 5.80 -8.23 -5.20
N MET A 404 6.53 -7.36 -4.52
CA MET A 404 6.62 -7.31 -3.05
C MET A 404 5.26 -7.04 -2.40
N PHE A 405 4.52 -6.04 -2.89
CA PHE A 405 3.15 -5.80 -2.43
C PHE A 405 2.24 -7.00 -2.71
N ARG A 406 2.32 -7.60 -3.90
CA ARG A 406 1.51 -8.78 -4.26
C ARG A 406 1.82 -9.96 -3.35
N ALA A 407 3.09 -10.22 -3.04
CA ALA A 407 3.51 -11.33 -2.18
C ALA A 407 2.98 -11.17 -0.76
N ASN A 408 2.87 -9.92 -0.28
CA ASN A 408 2.41 -9.64 1.07
C ASN A 408 0.89 -9.49 1.21
N TYR A 409 0.17 -8.92 0.24
CA TYR A 409 -1.24 -8.55 0.44
C TYR A 409 -2.25 -9.37 -0.36
N ARG A 410 -1.82 -10.20 -1.31
CA ARG A 410 -2.74 -10.89 -2.22
C ARG A 410 -3.76 -11.77 -1.49
N ASP A 411 -3.33 -12.52 -0.50
CA ASP A 411 -4.19 -13.39 0.32
C ASP A 411 -5.37 -12.63 0.93
N VAL A 412 -5.10 -11.45 1.50
CA VAL A 412 -6.13 -10.61 2.11
C VAL A 412 -7.01 -9.91 1.07
N ILE A 413 -6.43 -9.46 -0.06
CA ILE A 413 -7.20 -8.89 -1.16
C ILE A 413 -8.17 -9.95 -1.72
N GLU A 414 -7.72 -11.19 -1.89
CA GLU A 414 -8.52 -12.32 -2.35
C GLU A 414 -9.66 -12.64 -1.39
N LEU A 415 -9.35 -12.70 -0.09
CA LEU A 415 -10.34 -12.89 0.97
C LEU A 415 -11.47 -11.85 0.88
N TYR A 416 -11.13 -10.57 0.73
CA TYR A 416 -12.13 -9.50 0.68
C TYR A 416 -12.83 -9.38 -0.67
N SER A 417 -12.15 -9.68 -1.78
CA SER A 417 -12.73 -9.64 -3.12
C SER A 417 -13.94 -10.58 -3.27
N GLY A 418 -14.05 -11.60 -2.41
CA GLY A 418 -15.23 -12.45 -2.32
C GLY A 418 -16.52 -11.70 -1.97
N PHE A 419 -16.45 -10.62 -1.19
CA PHE A 419 -17.63 -9.91 -0.68
C PHE A 419 -17.60 -8.39 -0.86
N GLU A 420 -16.44 -7.79 -1.13
CA GLU A 420 -16.24 -6.35 -1.34
C GLU A 420 -15.33 -6.11 -2.57
N GLU A 421 -15.95 -5.77 -3.70
CA GLU A 421 -15.27 -5.59 -5.00
C GLU A 421 -14.20 -4.48 -4.95
N SER A 422 -14.42 -3.44 -4.13
CA SER A 422 -13.49 -2.32 -4.00
C SER A 422 -12.11 -2.74 -3.50
N ALA A 423 -11.99 -3.90 -2.84
CA ALA A 423 -10.71 -4.44 -2.35
C ALA A 423 -9.68 -4.64 -3.47
N GLY A 424 -10.12 -4.90 -4.71
CA GLY A 424 -9.23 -5.09 -5.86
C GLY A 424 -8.37 -3.86 -6.20
N GLY A 425 -8.82 -2.66 -5.81
CA GLY A 425 -8.06 -1.42 -6.03
C GLY A 425 -6.95 -1.15 -5.01
N PHE A 426 -6.83 -1.95 -3.94
CA PHE A 426 -5.88 -1.71 -2.85
C PHE A 426 -4.43 -1.70 -3.32
N LEU A 427 -4.04 -2.70 -4.12
CA LEU A 427 -2.67 -2.85 -4.60
C LEU A 427 -2.25 -1.66 -5.47
N ASP A 428 -3.13 -1.26 -6.39
CA ASP A 428 -2.92 -0.12 -7.28
C ASP A 428 -2.76 1.18 -6.50
N GLU A 429 -3.57 1.41 -5.47
CA GLU A 429 -3.40 2.57 -4.60
C GLU A 429 -2.06 2.56 -3.88
N LYS A 430 -1.67 1.43 -3.26
CA LYS A 430 -0.40 1.33 -2.53
C LYS A 430 0.82 1.56 -3.45
N VAL A 431 0.79 1.03 -4.68
CA VAL A 431 1.84 1.29 -5.67
C VAL A 431 1.85 2.77 -6.06
N ARG A 432 0.70 3.37 -6.37
CA ARG A 432 0.60 4.79 -6.75
C ARG A 432 0.96 5.75 -5.64
N SER A 433 0.77 5.39 -4.37
CA SER A 433 1.14 6.22 -3.22
C SER A 433 2.60 6.03 -2.78
N SER A 434 3.37 5.22 -3.50
CA SER A 434 4.77 4.88 -3.16
C SER A 434 5.77 5.45 -4.15
N LEU A 435 7.05 5.35 -3.80
CA LEU A 435 8.15 5.68 -4.71
C LEU A 435 8.13 4.88 -6.02
N LEU A 436 7.50 3.69 -6.06
CA LEU A 436 7.43 2.85 -7.26
C LEU A 436 6.76 3.54 -8.45
N LEU A 437 5.81 4.46 -8.20
CA LEU A 437 5.23 5.28 -9.26
C LEU A 437 6.31 6.11 -9.97
N HIS A 438 7.19 6.74 -9.21
CA HIS A 438 8.26 7.57 -9.75
C HIS A 438 9.34 6.73 -10.45
N VAL A 439 9.66 5.54 -9.92
CA VAL A 439 10.53 4.56 -10.61
C VAL A 439 9.95 4.23 -11.98
N GLY A 440 8.66 3.85 -12.04
CA GLY A 440 8.00 3.48 -13.30
C GLY A 440 7.92 4.61 -14.31
N ILE A 441 7.64 5.84 -13.85
CA ILE A 441 7.65 7.03 -14.72
C ILE A 441 9.05 7.24 -15.30
N SER A 442 10.10 7.20 -14.48
CA SER A 442 11.48 7.43 -14.93
C SER A 442 11.94 6.37 -15.94
N VAL A 443 11.66 5.10 -15.65
CA VAL A 443 11.95 3.98 -16.57
C VAL A 443 11.16 4.12 -17.87
N SER A 444 9.88 4.48 -17.80
CA SER A 444 9.05 4.71 -19.01
C SER A 444 9.59 5.85 -19.87
N LYS A 445 10.02 6.97 -19.27
CA LYS A 445 10.62 8.09 -20.03
C LYS A 445 11.92 7.68 -20.71
N LEU A 446 12.78 6.90 -20.05
CA LEU A 446 13.97 6.32 -20.69
C LEU A 446 13.56 5.40 -21.85
N GLY A 447 12.56 4.56 -21.67
CA GLY A 447 12.04 3.67 -22.72
C GLY A 447 11.51 4.43 -23.94
N ASP A 448 10.81 5.55 -23.73
CA ASP A 448 10.32 6.42 -24.80
C ASP A 448 11.48 7.11 -25.53
N PHE A 449 12.50 7.57 -24.79
CA PHE A 449 13.72 8.14 -25.37
C PHE A 449 14.46 7.13 -26.25
N LEU A 450 14.67 5.90 -25.77
CA LEU A 450 15.32 4.82 -26.52
C LEU A 450 14.50 4.42 -27.74
N SER A 451 13.17 4.34 -27.61
CA SER A 451 12.26 3.97 -28.70
C SER A 451 12.32 4.95 -29.88
N ALA A 452 12.58 6.24 -29.62
CA ALA A 452 12.76 7.24 -30.67
C ALA A 452 14.03 7.04 -31.51
N HIS A 453 15.02 6.32 -30.97
CA HIS A 453 16.32 6.05 -31.60
C HIS A 453 16.47 4.59 -32.05
N MET A 454 15.44 3.76 -31.86
CA MET A 454 15.44 2.34 -32.21
C MET A 454 14.63 2.06 -33.48
N PRO A 455 15.06 1.08 -34.32
CA PRO A 455 14.30 0.67 -35.50
C PRO A 455 12.96 -0.01 -35.19
N ALA A 456 12.81 -0.55 -33.97
CA ALA A 456 11.64 -1.30 -33.54
C ALA A 456 11.22 -0.87 -32.13
N SER A 457 9.93 -0.56 -31.92
CA SER A 457 9.35 -0.22 -30.63
C SER A 457 7.96 -0.83 -30.50
N ASN A 458 7.54 -1.09 -29.26
CA ASN A 458 6.19 -1.59 -28.97
C ASN A 458 5.21 -0.42 -29.07
N LYS A 459 4.17 -0.59 -29.89
CA LYS A 459 3.08 0.38 -30.03
C LYS A 459 1.79 -0.24 -29.52
N VAL A 460 1.23 0.33 -28.46
CA VAL A 460 0.00 -0.15 -27.84
C VAL A 460 -1.03 0.95 -27.90
N MET A 461 -1.75 1.05 -29.01
CA MET A 461 -2.88 1.97 -29.19
C MET A 461 -2.60 3.45 -28.85
N GLY A 462 -1.33 3.88 -28.83
CA GLY A 462 -0.95 5.24 -28.41
C GLY A 462 -1.14 5.53 -26.92
N VAL A 463 -1.24 4.52 -26.06
CA VAL A 463 -1.32 4.73 -24.60
C VAL A 463 -0.02 5.32 -24.06
N ARG A 464 -0.13 6.13 -23.00
CA ARG A 464 1.05 6.66 -22.29
C ARG A 464 1.87 5.52 -21.70
N GLY A 465 3.19 5.61 -21.80
CA GLY A 465 4.11 4.60 -21.29
C GLY A 465 4.06 3.25 -22.00
N GLN A 466 3.61 3.22 -23.27
CA GLN A 466 3.61 2.02 -24.12
C GLN A 466 5.00 1.35 -24.27
N SER A 467 6.09 2.08 -24.02
CA SER A 467 7.43 1.52 -23.92
C SER A 467 7.60 0.57 -22.74
N THR A 468 6.70 0.52 -21.76
CA THR A 468 6.69 -0.48 -20.67
C THR A 468 6.08 -1.82 -21.09
N ALA A 469 5.28 -1.84 -22.16
CA ALA A 469 4.69 -3.07 -22.67
C ALA A 469 5.78 -4.01 -23.20
N ARG A 470 5.63 -5.31 -22.93
CA ARG A 470 6.56 -6.34 -23.40
C ARG A 470 5.87 -7.26 -24.40
N GLY A 471 6.36 -7.25 -25.64
CA GLY A 471 6.05 -8.31 -26.59
C GLY A 471 6.76 -9.60 -26.17
N LEU A 472 6.01 -10.71 -26.08
CA LEU A 472 6.54 -12.00 -25.68
C LEU A 472 6.67 -12.96 -26.87
N ASN A 473 5.58 -13.15 -27.62
CA ASN A 473 5.55 -13.99 -28.80
C ASN A 473 5.49 -13.14 -30.07
N PRO A 474 6.30 -13.43 -31.10
CA PRO A 474 6.13 -12.81 -32.41
C PRO A 474 4.91 -13.42 -33.12
N GLY A 475 4.03 -12.59 -33.65
CA GLY A 475 2.84 -13.04 -34.34
C GLY A 475 1.98 -11.90 -34.86
N TYR A 476 0.97 -12.26 -35.66
CA TYR A 476 -0.08 -11.34 -36.10
C TYR A 476 -1.44 -12.01 -35.90
N ALA A 477 -2.32 -11.31 -35.18
CA ALA A 477 -3.69 -11.72 -34.97
C ALA A 477 -4.63 -10.52 -35.06
N LYS A 478 -5.91 -10.80 -35.32
CA LYS A 478 -6.99 -9.83 -35.30
C LYS A 478 -8.18 -10.47 -34.60
N GLY A 479 -8.74 -9.75 -33.64
CA GLY A 479 -9.92 -10.18 -32.89
C GLY A 479 -10.57 -9.00 -32.19
N GLU A 480 -11.77 -9.22 -31.66
CA GLU A 480 -12.38 -8.28 -30.72
C GLU A 480 -11.52 -8.20 -29.45
N LEU A 481 -11.27 -6.99 -28.95
CA LEU A 481 -10.55 -6.79 -27.70
C LEU A 481 -11.52 -6.90 -26.53
N VAL A 482 -11.36 -7.92 -25.69
CA VAL A 482 -12.22 -8.18 -24.53
C VAL A 482 -11.45 -7.92 -23.24
N LEU A 483 -11.94 -6.99 -22.43
CA LEU A 483 -11.41 -6.73 -21.09
C LEU A 483 -12.10 -7.65 -20.08
N VAL A 484 -11.31 -8.46 -19.37
CA VAL A 484 -11.80 -9.31 -18.28
C VAL A 484 -11.40 -8.66 -16.97
N ALA A 485 -12.37 -8.00 -16.32
CA ALA A 485 -12.17 -7.38 -15.01
C ALA A 485 -12.30 -8.42 -13.89
N GLY A 486 -11.38 -8.35 -12.91
CA GLY A 486 -11.43 -9.17 -11.68
C GLY A 486 -10.67 -10.50 -11.75
N GLN A 487 -10.79 -11.30 -10.69
CA GLN A 487 -10.16 -12.61 -10.60
C GLN A 487 -10.84 -13.62 -11.53
N THR A 488 -10.01 -14.38 -12.23
CA THR A 488 -10.44 -15.36 -13.22
C THR A 488 -10.88 -16.65 -12.53
N GLY A 489 -12.19 -16.78 -12.33
CA GLY A 489 -12.84 -18.09 -12.23
C GLY A 489 -12.87 -18.79 -13.60
N ASN A 490 -13.85 -19.67 -13.83
CA ASN A 490 -14.11 -20.27 -15.15
C ASN A 490 -14.60 -19.20 -16.15
N VAL A 491 -13.67 -18.42 -16.70
CA VAL A 491 -13.96 -17.48 -17.79
C VAL A 491 -14.06 -18.28 -19.07
N THR A 492 -15.24 -18.25 -19.69
CA THR A 492 -15.42 -18.84 -21.02
C THR A 492 -14.82 -17.89 -22.04
N VAL A 493 -13.83 -18.36 -22.80
CA VAL A 493 -13.13 -17.57 -23.82
C VAL A 493 -13.42 -18.09 -25.23
N GLU A 494 -13.41 -17.18 -26.19
CA GLU A 494 -13.63 -17.44 -27.62
C GLU A 494 -12.31 -17.36 -28.39
N ARG A 495 -12.10 -18.28 -29.33
CA ARG A 495 -10.79 -18.47 -30.01
C ARG A 495 -10.37 -17.29 -30.88
N ASP A 496 -11.31 -16.50 -31.38
CA ASP A 496 -11.10 -15.41 -32.33
C ASP A 496 -11.00 -14.03 -31.66
N LYS A 497 -10.95 -13.99 -30.33
CA LYS A 497 -10.87 -12.75 -29.54
C LYS A 497 -9.50 -12.55 -28.89
N ILE A 498 -9.17 -11.30 -28.61
CA ILE A 498 -7.96 -10.88 -27.92
C ILE A 498 -8.35 -10.46 -26.51
N TYR A 499 -7.79 -11.10 -25.49
CA TYR A 499 -8.19 -10.88 -24.11
C TYR A 499 -7.15 -10.08 -23.33
N ILE A 500 -7.63 -9.13 -22.53
CA ILE A 500 -6.83 -8.44 -21.51
C ILE A 500 -7.23 -8.98 -20.15
N PHE A 501 -6.25 -9.56 -19.44
CA PHE A 501 -6.43 -10.08 -18.08
C PHE A 501 -5.55 -9.32 -17.09
N ASP A 502 -6.02 -9.16 -15.85
CA ASP A 502 -5.10 -8.90 -14.74
C ASP A 502 -4.21 -10.14 -14.53
N ARG A 503 -4.85 -11.30 -14.36
CA ARG A 503 -4.23 -12.63 -14.37
C ARG A 503 -5.15 -13.63 -15.10
N PRO A 504 -4.70 -14.32 -16.16
CA PRO A 504 -5.51 -15.31 -16.84
C PRO A 504 -5.67 -16.59 -16.03
N PRO A 505 -6.70 -17.39 -16.33
CA PRO A 505 -6.93 -18.68 -15.69
C PRO A 505 -5.83 -19.67 -16.04
N TYR A 506 -5.51 -20.59 -15.12
CA TYR A 506 -4.46 -21.60 -15.31
C TYR A 506 -4.75 -22.54 -16.49
N ASP A 507 -6.02 -22.75 -16.81
CA ASP A 507 -6.55 -23.62 -17.86
C ASP A 507 -7.09 -22.83 -19.06
N LEU A 508 -6.54 -21.64 -19.31
CA LEU A 508 -6.93 -20.77 -20.42
C LEU A 508 -6.95 -21.54 -21.75
N GLN A 509 -8.13 -21.57 -22.37
CA GLN A 509 -8.31 -22.15 -23.69
C GLN A 509 -7.62 -21.28 -24.76
N PRO A 510 -7.29 -21.81 -25.94
CA PRO A 510 -6.69 -21.02 -27.02
C PRO A 510 -7.52 -19.78 -27.37
N VAL A 511 -6.85 -18.65 -27.56
CA VAL A 511 -7.44 -17.36 -27.97
C VAL A 511 -6.57 -16.72 -29.05
N ALA A 512 -7.07 -15.69 -29.73
CA ALA A 512 -6.33 -15.05 -30.83
C ALA A 512 -5.18 -14.18 -30.33
N GLY A 513 -5.24 -13.69 -29.10
CA GLY A 513 -4.17 -12.91 -28.49
C GLY A 513 -4.42 -12.67 -27.01
N ILE A 514 -3.35 -12.42 -26.26
CA ILE A 514 -3.42 -12.17 -24.81
C ILE A 514 -2.57 -10.94 -24.49
N ALA A 515 -3.09 -10.09 -23.60
CA ALA A 515 -2.32 -9.11 -22.85
C ALA A 515 -2.58 -9.28 -21.36
N THR A 516 -1.53 -9.11 -20.55
CA THR A 516 -1.57 -9.36 -19.10
C THR A 516 -0.90 -8.26 -18.31
N VAL A 517 -1.42 -7.98 -17.10
CA VAL A 517 -0.86 -6.98 -16.18
C VAL A 517 0.16 -7.58 -15.20
N THR A 518 -0.06 -8.83 -14.77
CA THR A 518 0.72 -9.43 -13.66
C THR A 518 1.80 -10.41 -14.11
N GLU A 519 1.68 -10.98 -15.32
CA GLU A 519 2.54 -12.05 -15.79
C GLU A 519 3.18 -11.68 -17.14
N GLY A 520 4.50 -11.53 -17.17
CA GLY A 520 5.21 -11.04 -18.36
C GLY A 520 6.68 -11.47 -18.43
N ASN A 521 7.06 -12.49 -17.68
CA ASN A 521 8.41 -13.06 -17.76
C ASN A 521 8.45 -14.24 -18.78
N PRO A 522 9.61 -14.53 -19.39
CA PRO A 522 9.72 -15.57 -20.41
C PRO A 522 9.41 -17.00 -19.95
N VAL A 523 9.34 -17.22 -18.63
CA VAL A 523 9.15 -18.52 -17.98
C VAL A 523 7.79 -18.64 -17.28
N SER A 524 6.90 -17.67 -17.47
CA SER A 524 5.59 -17.69 -16.82
C SER A 524 4.75 -18.81 -17.39
N HIS A 525 3.82 -19.32 -16.58
CA HIS A 525 2.89 -20.36 -17.02
C HIS A 525 2.14 -19.93 -18.28
N ILE A 526 1.70 -18.67 -18.34
CA ILE A 526 1.09 -18.09 -19.53
C ILE A 526 2.03 -18.08 -20.71
N GLN A 527 3.29 -17.72 -20.52
CA GLN A 527 4.20 -17.63 -21.66
C GLN A 527 4.45 -19.02 -22.26
N LEU A 528 4.61 -20.03 -21.40
CA LEU A 528 4.69 -21.42 -21.82
C LEU A 528 3.40 -21.87 -22.52
N LEU A 529 2.24 -21.51 -21.97
CA LEU A 529 0.93 -21.84 -22.52
C LEU A 529 0.69 -21.14 -23.85
N ALA A 530 0.87 -19.82 -23.94
CA ALA A 530 0.73 -19.01 -25.15
C ALA A 530 1.66 -19.52 -26.25
N ARG A 531 2.92 -19.80 -25.94
CA ARG A 531 3.86 -20.36 -26.91
C ARG A 531 3.45 -21.77 -27.38
N ASN A 532 2.97 -22.62 -26.48
CA ASN A 532 2.48 -23.96 -26.82
C ASN A 532 1.20 -23.94 -27.66
N LEU A 533 0.33 -22.96 -27.41
CA LEU A 533 -0.95 -22.79 -28.10
C LEU A 533 -0.85 -21.93 -29.37
N GLY A 534 0.32 -21.34 -29.65
CA GLY A 534 0.54 -20.48 -30.81
C GLY A 534 -0.19 -19.14 -30.73
N ILE A 535 -0.35 -18.61 -29.52
CA ILE A 535 -1.01 -17.33 -29.21
C ILE A 535 -0.03 -16.17 -29.34
#